data_AF-A0A6G4XF42-F1
#
_entry.id   AF-A0A6G4XF42-F1
#
_cell.length_a   1.000
_cell.length_b   1.000
_cell.length_c   1.000
_cell.angle_alpha   90.00
_cell.angle_beta   90.00
_cell.angle_gamma   90.00
#
_symmetry.space_group_name_H-M   'P 1'
#
loop_
_entity.id
_entity.type
_entity.pdbx_description
1 polymer ?
#
loop_
_entity_poly.entity_id
_entity_poly.type
_entity_poly.pdbx_seq_one_letter_code
_entity_poly.pdbx_strand_id
1 'polypeptide(L)'
;MNDALVIRLPRHMSTWILVGLGALAALVAAASWAYRVVRLGLDAPFQPTDAAALIALPFVLLAVYVFRMATISVRADAHGVHLATWLRRRTVSWDDIADVQQLVKVYRSTPVQRVVLRLRDGRQVTLPGPYGADHPRFRALFDADLESLRALHRRYGTPATDYLVVINSRTAGRSWKALLVLCVGLLACSALAASFVPTASGHLRAWKSAVACPADQVDRDCLSTVRAVVEHTDPNSGKSQSWVYFTDDRPLDRKSVPEDTARAFQPGDRVTLTLWHGGVYRITGEHHRWTEHFATGGEVAVLSALFALGAGVPAAQLVIRRRGRGLPADEVLPSVGPFLMALLCTGVWLLPYAHTLTTDPFLSRAAYLWLGPGAVASAALFAWAWRATRIRRPQAAAATAPVTGETFVPARFLDATDYNPHGFGTHIVLGDGLPAVVPHAGPGRFAAKEIPAQRLAVRAIRRARGEEAESVPRAWHIAELEDGGRWVRLAASPKDLALVLRELGLSAPV
;
A
#
# COMPACT_ATOMS: atom_id res chain seq x y z
N MET A 1 -1.71 11.64 -44.85
CA MET A 1 -2.26 10.91 -43.70
C MET A 1 -1.91 11.70 -42.45
N ASN A 2 -2.91 12.06 -41.64
CA ASN A 2 -2.69 12.85 -40.42
C ASN A 2 -2.11 11.92 -39.34
N ASP A 3 -0.78 11.87 -39.23
CA ASP A 3 -0.05 11.10 -38.21
C ASP A 3 -0.16 11.75 -36.82
N ALA A 4 -1.38 12.05 -36.39
CA ALA A 4 -1.67 12.67 -35.12
C ALA A 4 -2.61 11.78 -34.31
N LEU A 5 -2.11 11.22 -33.22
CA LEU A 5 -2.93 10.52 -32.24
C LEU A 5 -3.54 11.56 -31.29
N VAL A 6 -4.87 11.51 -31.10
CA VAL A 6 -5.57 12.41 -30.18
C VAL A 6 -6.40 11.57 -29.22
N ILE A 7 -5.94 11.50 -27.98
CA ILE A 7 -6.60 10.79 -26.89
C ILE A 7 -7.37 11.82 -26.07
N ARG A 8 -8.69 11.71 -26.06
CA ARG A 8 -9.59 12.51 -25.22
C ARG A 8 -10.40 11.57 -24.36
N LEU A 9 -10.60 11.94 -23.09
CA LEU A 9 -11.62 11.27 -22.29
C LEU A 9 -12.99 11.46 -22.96
N PRO A 10 -13.84 10.41 -22.98
CA PRO A 10 -15.14 10.49 -23.62
C PRO A 10 -15.96 11.60 -22.96
N ARG A 11 -16.32 12.60 -23.76
CA ARG A 11 -17.15 13.74 -23.34
C ARG A 11 -18.61 13.34 -23.45
N HIS A 12 -19.16 12.75 -22.40
CA HIS A 12 -20.60 12.53 -22.34
C HIS A 12 -21.33 13.81 -21.95
N MET A 13 -22.54 14.01 -22.48
CA MET A 13 -23.40 15.15 -22.12
C MET A 13 -23.62 15.27 -20.60
N SER A 14 -23.68 14.13 -19.90
CA SER A 14 -23.77 14.06 -18.43
C SER A 14 -22.59 14.71 -17.70
N THR A 15 -21.39 14.71 -18.27
CA THR A 15 -20.23 15.39 -17.65
C THR A 15 -20.40 16.91 -17.66
N TRP A 16 -20.97 17.48 -18.73
CA TRP A 16 -21.27 18.91 -18.81
C TRP A 16 -22.44 19.31 -17.92
N ILE A 17 -23.45 18.44 -17.76
CA ILE A 17 -24.54 18.64 -16.80
C ILE A 17 -24.00 18.71 -15.37
N LEU A 18 -23.10 17.80 -14.98
CA LEU A 18 -22.48 17.81 -13.64
C LEU A 18 -21.65 19.08 -13.40
N VAL A 19 -20.93 19.56 -14.42
CA VAL A 19 -20.20 20.84 -14.33
C VAL A 19 -21.18 22.00 -14.17
N GLY A 20 -22.29 22.02 -14.93
CA GLY A 20 -23.34 23.04 -14.81
C GLY A 20 -24.00 23.04 -13.43
N LEU A 21 -24.30 21.87 -12.87
CA LEU A 21 -24.87 21.71 -11.53
C LEU A 21 -23.91 22.22 -10.44
N GLY A 22 -22.62 21.92 -10.54
CA GLY A 22 -21.64 22.45 -9.58
C GLY A 22 -21.40 23.96 -9.72
N ALA A 23 -21.49 24.51 -10.94
CA ALA A 23 -21.44 25.96 -11.14
C ALA A 23 -22.65 26.65 -10.49
N LEU A 24 -23.85 26.08 -10.64
CA LEU A 24 -25.06 26.57 -9.97
C LEU A 24 -24.93 26.47 -8.45
N ALA A 25 -24.43 25.36 -7.93
CA ALA A 25 -24.18 25.16 -6.49
C ALA A 25 -23.16 26.18 -5.94
N ALA A 26 -22.11 26.51 -6.69
CA ALA A 26 -21.14 27.53 -6.32
C ALA A 26 -21.77 28.93 -6.26
N LEU A 27 -22.63 29.28 -7.23
CA LEU A 27 -23.35 30.55 -7.24
C LEU A 27 -24.30 30.67 -6.04
N VAL A 28 -25.04 29.61 -5.73
CA VAL A 28 -25.92 29.58 -4.54
C VAL A 28 -25.11 29.70 -3.25
N ALA A 29 -24.00 28.98 -3.12
CA ALA A 29 -23.14 29.07 -1.94
C ALA A 29 -22.52 30.47 -1.78
N ALA A 30 -22.05 31.08 -2.87
CA ALA A 30 -21.50 32.43 -2.87
C ALA A 30 -22.57 33.49 -2.54
N ALA A 31 -23.78 33.35 -3.09
CA ALA A 31 -24.90 34.25 -2.79
C ALA A 31 -25.34 34.14 -1.33
N SER A 32 -25.45 32.92 -0.79
CA SER A 32 -25.76 32.68 0.63
C SER A 32 -24.69 33.25 1.55
N TRP A 33 -23.41 33.08 1.20
CA TRP A 33 -22.30 33.61 1.97
C TRP A 33 -22.23 35.14 1.92
N ALA A 34 -22.41 35.75 0.74
CA ALA A 34 -22.47 37.19 0.59
C ALA A 34 -23.65 37.80 1.34
N TYR A 35 -24.83 37.17 1.28
CA TYR A 35 -26.00 37.58 2.06
C TYR A 35 -25.73 37.54 3.57
N ARG A 36 -25.05 36.48 4.05
CA ARG A 36 -24.65 36.38 5.46
C ARG A 36 -23.69 37.50 5.86
N VAL A 37 -22.62 37.71 5.10
CA VAL A 37 -21.61 38.73 5.41
C VAL A 37 -22.22 40.14 5.40
N VAL A 38 -23.05 40.45 4.41
CA VAL A 38 -23.65 41.80 4.25
C VAL A 38 -24.74 42.07 5.28
N ARG A 39 -25.55 41.07 5.63
CA ARG A 39 -26.77 41.29 6.42
C ARG A 39 -26.69 40.88 7.89
N LEU A 40 -25.87 39.88 8.20
CA LEU A 40 -25.82 39.26 9.54
C LEU A 40 -24.47 39.49 10.25
N GLY A 41 -23.43 39.88 9.51
CA GLY A 41 -22.07 40.02 10.04
C GLY A 41 -21.35 38.67 10.19
N LEU A 42 -20.02 38.73 10.36
CA LEU A 42 -19.16 37.54 10.46
C LEU A 42 -19.42 36.71 11.73
N ASP A 43 -19.95 37.33 12.79
CA ASP A 43 -20.13 36.73 14.12
C ASP A 43 -21.50 36.06 14.33
N ALA A 44 -22.36 36.01 13.30
CA ALA A 44 -23.69 35.44 13.43
C ALA A 44 -23.67 33.91 13.63
N PRO A 45 -24.56 33.37 14.49
CA PRO A 45 -24.66 31.93 14.75
C PRO A 45 -25.07 31.14 13.50
N PHE A 46 -24.62 29.88 13.43
CA PHE A 46 -24.80 28.99 12.28
C PHE A 46 -26.29 28.73 12.00
N GLN A 47 -26.77 29.07 10.80
CA GLN A 47 -28.17 28.91 10.40
C GLN A 47 -28.38 27.72 9.45
N PRO A 48 -29.62 27.23 9.27
CA PRO A 48 -29.92 26.14 8.33
C PRO A 48 -29.47 26.43 6.88
N THR A 49 -29.41 27.70 6.48
CA THR A 49 -28.87 28.13 5.18
C THR A 49 -27.37 27.90 5.03
N ASP A 50 -26.61 27.84 6.14
CA ASP A 50 -25.19 27.48 6.12
C ASP A 50 -24.98 25.98 5.86
N ALA A 51 -25.96 25.14 6.23
CA ALA A 51 -25.95 23.72 5.86
C ALA A 51 -26.06 23.53 4.34
N ALA A 52 -26.78 24.40 3.63
CA ALA A 52 -26.84 24.38 2.17
C ALA A 52 -25.48 24.69 1.53
N ALA A 53 -24.67 25.57 2.12
CA ALA A 53 -23.30 25.84 1.65
C ALA A 53 -22.35 24.66 1.87
N LEU A 54 -22.48 23.96 3.00
CA LEU A 54 -21.74 22.71 3.25
C LEU A 54 -22.17 21.59 2.30
N ILE A 55 -23.45 21.48 1.96
CA ILE A 55 -23.97 20.52 0.98
C ILE A 55 -23.53 20.90 -0.44
N ALA A 56 -23.40 22.19 -0.77
CA ALA A 56 -22.94 22.64 -2.08
C ALA A 56 -21.46 22.34 -2.33
N LEU A 57 -20.61 22.39 -1.29
CA LEU A 57 -19.17 22.16 -1.39
C LEU A 57 -18.77 20.85 -2.11
N PRO A 58 -19.32 19.66 -1.79
CA PRO A 58 -18.99 18.43 -2.52
C PRO A 58 -19.42 18.49 -3.99
N PHE A 59 -20.52 19.15 -4.35
CA PHE A 59 -20.90 19.33 -5.76
C PHE A 59 -19.95 20.25 -6.51
N VAL A 60 -19.45 21.32 -5.87
CA VAL A 60 -18.41 22.19 -6.44
C VAL A 60 -17.12 21.40 -6.64
N LEU A 61 -16.65 20.66 -5.63
CA LEU A 61 -15.44 19.83 -5.73
C LEU A 61 -15.57 18.76 -6.81
N LEU A 62 -16.74 18.11 -6.90
CA LEU A 62 -17.04 17.12 -7.94
C LEU A 62 -17.05 17.76 -9.33
N ALA A 63 -17.68 18.92 -9.50
CA ALA A 63 -17.71 19.63 -10.78
C ALA A 63 -16.31 20.10 -11.21
N VAL A 64 -15.50 20.64 -10.28
CA VAL A 64 -14.10 20.97 -10.55
C VAL A 64 -13.31 19.72 -10.97
N TYR A 65 -13.54 18.59 -10.30
CA TYR A 65 -12.92 17.32 -10.67
C TYR A 65 -13.34 16.84 -12.07
N VAL A 66 -14.64 16.83 -12.37
CA VAL A 66 -15.19 16.42 -13.68
C VAL A 66 -14.70 17.36 -14.78
N PHE A 67 -14.71 18.66 -14.54
CA PHE A 67 -14.21 19.66 -15.49
C PHE A 67 -12.71 19.48 -15.77
N ARG A 68 -11.92 19.22 -14.71
CA ARG A 68 -10.51 18.86 -14.86
C ARG A 68 -10.34 17.60 -15.71
N MET A 69 -11.19 16.59 -15.57
CA MET A 69 -11.13 15.39 -16.39
C MET A 69 -11.55 15.63 -17.85
N ALA A 70 -12.60 16.43 -18.11
CA ALA A 70 -13.13 16.71 -19.45
C ALA A 70 -12.19 17.57 -20.31
N THR A 71 -11.33 18.36 -19.67
CA THR A 71 -10.34 19.25 -20.31
C THR A 71 -8.99 18.59 -20.54
N ILE A 72 -8.76 17.39 -19.99
CA ILE A 72 -7.57 16.60 -20.27
C ILE A 72 -7.61 16.14 -21.73
N SER A 73 -6.56 16.48 -22.46
CA SER A 73 -6.28 15.90 -23.77
C SER A 73 -4.79 15.59 -23.92
N VAL A 74 -4.51 14.46 -24.53
CA VAL A 74 -3.17 14.05 -24.94
C VAL A 74 -3.17 13.97 -26.45
N ARG A 75 -2.30 14.74 -27.10
CA ARG A 75 -2.08 14.68 -28.53
C ARG A 75 -0.62 14.27 -28.76
N ALA A 76 -0.38 13.36 -29.69
CA ALA A 76 0.96 13.05 -30.14
C ALA A 76 1.02 13.23 -31.65
N ASP A 77 2.03 13.92 -32.13
CA ASP A 77 2.29 14.13 -33.56
C ASP A 77 3.80 14.08 -33.84
N ALA A 78 4.25 14.48 -35.03
CA ALA A 78 5.65 14.41 -35.41
C ALA A 78 6.61 15.19 -34.48
N HIS A 79 6.14 16.20 -33.74
CA HIS A 79 7.00 17.02 -32.90
C HIS A 79 7.13 16.49 -31.46
N GLY A 80 6.20 15.64 -31.03
CA GLY A 80 6.23 15.09 -29.68
C GLY A 80 4.84 14.81 -29.10
N VAL A 81 4.81 14.73 -27.77
CA VAL A 81 3.60 14.53 -26.99
C VAL A 81 3.18 15.84 -26.33
N HIS A 82 1.99 16.30 -26.70
CA HIS A 82 1.34 17.48 -26.17
C HIS A 82 0.29 17.08 -25.13
N LEU A 83 0.53 17.49 -23.89
CA LEU A 83 -0.40 17.37 -22.79
C LEU A 83 -1.11 18.72 -22.60
N ALA A 84 -2.42 18.73 -22.72
CA ALA A 84 -3.24 19.87 -22.31
C ALA A 84 -4.13 19.44 -21.14
N THR A 85 -3.95 20.11 -20.01
CA THR A 85 -4.84 20.06 -18.85
C THR A 85 -5.41 21.46 -18.64
N TRP A 86 -6.52 21.60 -17.91
CA TRP A 86 -7.12 22.92 -17.64
C TRP A 86 -6.12 23.96 -17.10
N LEU A 87 -5.18 23.54 -16.24
CA LEU A 87 -4.22 24.43 -15.59
C LEU A 87 -2.88 24.56 -16.33
N ARG A 88 -2.51 23.59 -17.16
CA ARG A 88 -1.16 23.53 -17.77
C ARG A 88 -1.20 22.87 -19.14
N ARG A 89 -0.51 23.51 -20.10
CA ARG A 89 -0.10 22.92 -21.37
C ARG A 89 1.37 22.57 -21.28
N ARG A 90 1.73 21.35 -21.67
CA ARG A 90 3.12 20.87 -21.68
C ARG A 90 3.35 20.09 -22.95
N THR A 91 4.37 20.47 -23.69
CA THR A 91 4.88 19.69 -24.82
C THR A 91 6.15 18.96 -24.38
N VAL A 92 6.31 17.73 -24.83
CA VAL A 92 7.51 16.92 -24.62
C VAL A 92 7.96 16.44 -25.99
N SER A 93 9.16 16.82 -26.42
CA SER A 93 9.71 16.39 -27.71
C SER A 93 9.96 14.88 -27.71
N TRP A 94 9.88 14.22 -28.87
CA TRP A 94 10.31 12.82 -29.01
C TRP A 94 11.79 12.62 -28.67
N ASP A 95 12.64 13.61 -28.93
CA ASP A 95 14.06 13.58 -28.58
C ASP A 95 14.27 13.51 -27.06
N ASP A 96 13.39 14.12 -26.28
CA ASP A 96 13.46 14.09 -24.81
C ASP A 96 12.91 12.78 -24.24
N ILE A 97 12.13 12.03 -25.01
CA ILE A 97 11.48 10.79 -24.57
C ILE A 97 12.42 9.61 -24.81
N ALA A 98 12.86 8.99 -23.72
CA ALA A 98 13.67 7.77 -23.76
C ALA A 98 12.80 6.54 -24.06
N ASP A 99 11.65 6.40 -23.40
CA ASP A 99 10.73 5.27 -23.61
C ASP A 99 9.27 5.66 -23.28
N VAL A 100 8.34 5.01 -23.97
CA VAL A 100 6.92 4.96 -23.61
C VAL A 100 6.66 3.70 -22.77
N GLN A 101 6.25 3.89 -21.52
CA GLN A 101 6.12 2.82 -20.52
C GLN A 101 4.67 2.65 -20.06
N GLN A 102 4.30 1.44 -19.66
CA GLN A 102 3.01 1.14 -19.06
C GLN A 102 3.15 1.08 -17.54
N LEU A 103 2.26 1.73 -16.80
CA LEU A 103 2.17 1.67 -15.34
C LEU A 103 0.88 0.96 -14.94
N VAL A 104 1.01 -0.21 -14.32
CA VAL A 104 -0.10 -1.01 -13.80
C VAL A 104 -0.25 -0.76 -12.29
N LYS A 105 -1.41 -0.26 -11.89
CA LYS A 105 -1.80 -0.04 -10.50
C LYS A 105 -2.99 -0.92 -10.16
N VAL A 106 -2.88 -1.75 -9.13
CA VAL A 106 -4.03 -2.48 -8.59
C VAL A 106 -4.76 -1.56 -7.62
N TYR A 107 -6.03 -1.27 -7.90
CA TYR A 107 -6.93 -0.52 -7.02
C TYR A 107 -8.16 -1.37 -6.73
N ARG A 108 -8.44 -1.68 -5.45
CA ARG A 108 -9.57 -2.54 -5.04
C ARG A 108 -9.67 -3.81 -5.90
N SER A 109 -8.59 -4.58 -5.98
CA SER A 109 -8.43 -5.79 -6.83
C SER A 109 -8.52 -5.60 -8.35
N THR A 110 -8.89 -4.41 -8.86
CA THR A 110 -8.97 -4.15 -10.30
C THR A 110 -7.67 -3.52 -10.81
N PRO A 111 -7.02 -4.07 -11.85
CA PRO A 111 -5.86 -3.44 -12.47
C PRO A 111 -6.29 -2.20 -13.26
N VAL A 112 -5.62 -1.08 -13.00
CA VAL A 112 -5.73 0.18 -13.73
C VAL A 112 -4.40 0.44 -14.41
N GLN A 113 -4.44 0.59 -15.73
CA GLN A 113 -3.26 0.81 -16.56
C GLN A 113 -3.18 2.29 -16.95
N ARG A 114 -1.96 2.83 -16.95
CA ARG A 114 -1.65 4.21 -17.33
C ARG A 114 -0.39 4.24 -18.18
N VAL A 115 -0.26 5.24 -19.04
CA VAL A 115 0.98 5.47 -19.79
C VAL A 115 1.88 6.44 -19.03
N VAL A 116 3.18 6.15 -19.01
CA VAL A 116 4.22 7.00 -18.43
C VAL A 116 5.30 7.20 -19.47
N LEU A 117 5.64 8.45 -19.74
CA LEU A 117 6.81 8.79 -20.54
C LEU A 117 8.03 8.84 -19.63
N ARG A 118 9.06 8.06 -19.95
CA ARG A 118 10.38 8.21 -19.35
C ARG A 118 11.16 9.21 -20.18
N LEU A 119 11.59 10.29 -19.57
CA LEU A 119 12.44 11.28 -20.20
C LEU A 119 13.91 10.85 -20.12
N ARG A 120 14.75 11.35 -21.04
CA ARG A 120 16.20 11.11 -21.04
C ARG A 120 16.90 11.65 -19.81
N ASP A 121 16.38 12.73 -19.21
CA ASP A 121 16.86 13.28 -17.93
C ASP A 121 16.52 12.39 -16.71
N GLY A 122 15.90 11.23 -16.94
CA GLY A 122 15.51 10.27 -15.90
C GLY A 122 14.21 10.62 -15.19
N ARG A 123 13.57 11.76 -15.50
CA ARG A 123 12.26 12.11 -14.95
C ARG A 123 11.18 11.28 -15.64
N GLN A 124 10.06 11.12 -14.94
CA GLN A 124 8.89 10.42 -15.46
C GLN A 124 7.72 11.40 -15.55
N VAL A 125 7.00 11.35 -16.67
CA VAL A 125 5.77 12.12 -16.88
C VAL A 125 4.62 11.13 -17.08
N THR A 126 3.77 10.99 -16.06
CA THR A 126 2.56 10.17 -16.19
C THR A 126 1.55 10.90 -17.08
N LEU A 127 1.13 10.24 -18.16
CA LEU A 127 0.11 10.79 -19.03
C LEU A 127 -1.26 10.73 -18.31
N PRO A 128 -2.09 11.77 -18.48
CA PRO A 128 -3.45 11.80 -17.97
C PRO A 128 -4.42 10.99 -18.84
N GLY A 129 -3.93 10.26 -19.84
CA GLY A 129 -4.63 9.33 -20.71
C GLY A 129 -3.60 8.70 -21.66
N PRO A 130 -3.85 7.52 -22.24
CA PRO A 130 -5.04 6.68 -22.12
C PRO A 130 -5.11 5.97 -20.75
N TYR A 131 -6.31 5.47 -20.42
CA TYR A 131 -6.57 4.71 -19.19
C TYR A 131 -7.12 3.33 -19.53
N GLY A 132 -6.39 2.30 -19.13
CA GLY A 132 -6.88 0.93 -19.18
C GLY A 132 -7.57 0.58 -17.88
N ALA A 133 -8.73 -0.07 -17.98
CA ALA A 133 -9.46 -0.68 -16.88
C ALA A 133 -9.76 -2.13 -17.26
N ASP A 134 -10.15 -2.94 -16.27
CA ASP A 134 -10.40 -4.38 -16.44
C ASP A 134 -11.56 -4.72 -17.39
N HIS A 135 -12.33 -3.72 -17.82
CA HIS A 135 -13.36 -3.91 -18.83
C HIS A 135 -12.73 -4.13 -20.23
N PRO A 136 -13.08 -5.20 -20.96
CA PRO A 136 -12.46 -5.57 -22.23
C PRO A 136 -12.39 -4.44 -23.26
N ARG A 137 -13.48 -3.68 -23.40
CA ARG A 137 -13.54 -2.51 -24.31
C ARG A 137 -12.53 -1.42 -23.96
N PHE A 138 -12.37 -1.09 -22.67
CA PHE A 138 -11.43 -0.05 -22.25
C PHE A 138 -9.99 -0.54 -22.34
N ARG A 139 -9.76 -1.83 -22.09
CA ARG A 139 -8.45 -2.48 -22.30
C ARG A 139 -8.04 -2.44 -23.78
N ALA A 140 -8.91 -2.86 -24.70
CA ALA A 140 -8.63 -2.85 -26.12
C ALA A 140 -8.32 -1.44 -26.66
N LEU A 141 -9.08 -0.42 -26.21
CA LEU A 141 -8.80 0.98 -26.56
C LEU A 141 -7.45 1.44 -26.01
N PHE A 142 -7.13 1.10 -24.76
CA PHE A 142 -5.85 1.42 -24.14
C PHE A 142 -4.68 0.78 -24.89
N ASP A 143 -4.78 -0.50 -25.24
CA ASP A 143 -3.73 -1.23 -25.94
C ASP A 143 -3.50 -0.64 -27.35
N ALA A 144 -4.57 -0.28 -28.07
CA ALA A 144 -4.50 0.38 -29.37
C ALA A 144 -3.84 1.77 -29.31
N ASP A 145 -4.22 2.59 -28.32
CA ASP A 145 -3.62 3.92 -28.12
C ASP A 145 -2.14 3.82 -27.71
N LEU A 146 -1.80 2.86 -26.85
CA LEU A 146 -0.43 2.61 -26.41
C LEU A 146 0.46 2.15 -27.57
N GLU A 147 -0.01 1.22 -28.40
CA GLU A 147 0.76 0.77 -29.56
C GLU A 147 0.92 1.88 -30.59
N SER A 148 -0.10 2.73 -30.78
CA SER A 148 -0.02 3.91 -31.64
C SER A 148 1.04 4.90 -31.13
N LEU A 149 1.10 5.17 -29.82
CA LEU A 149 2.15 6.01 -29.22
C LEU A 149 3.54 5.42 -29.42
N ARG A 150 3.71 4.10 -29.29
CA ARG A 150 4.99 3.42 -29.51
C ARG A 150 5.41 3.44 -30.98
N ALA A 151 4.46 3.29 -31.91
CA ALA A 151 4.72 3.42 -33.33
C ALA A 151 5.20 4.85 -33.68
N LEU A 152 4.56 5.88 -33.13
CA LEU A 152 5.01 7.27 -33.30
C LEU A 152 6.40 7.51 -32.71
N HIS A 153 6.69 6.97 -31.51
CA HIS A 153 8.01 7.11 -30.89
C HIS A 153 9.10 6.40 -31.68
N ARG A 154 8.83 5.21 -32.24
CA ARG A 154 9.75 4.50 -33.15
C ARG A 154 10.03 5.27 -34.44
N ARG A 155 9.06 6.06 -34.91
CA ARG A 155 9.17 6.79 -36.18
C ARG A 155 9.84 8.15 -36.04
N TYR A 156 9.54 8.88 -34.97
CA TYR A 156 9.96 10.27 -34.77
C TYR A 156 10.97 10.45 -33.64
N GLY A 157 11.27 9.41 -32.87
CA GLY A 157 12.27 9.42 -31.81
C GLY A 157 13.19 8.20 -31.86
N THR A 158 14.00 8.04 -30.82
CA THR A 158 14.90 6.88 -30.66
C THR A 158 14.59 6.19 -29.33
N PRO A 159 13.74 5.14 -29.33
CA PRO A 159 13.40 4.41 -28.11
C PRO A 159 14.65 3.74 -27.54
N ALA A 160 14.77 3.75 -26.22
CA ALA A 160 15.89 3.10 -25.53
C ALA A 160 15.67 1.59 -25.40
N THR A 161 14.43 1.12 -25.54
CA THR A 161 14.05 -0.30 -25.48
C THR A 161 13.13 -0.69 -26.63
N ASP A 162 13.36 -1.88 -27.20
CA ASP A 162 12.54 -2.40 -28.31
C ASP A 162 11.22 -3.04 -27.85
N TYR A 163 11.11 -3.34 -26.55
CA TYR A 163 9.95 -3.98 -25.93
C TYR A 163 9.14 -3.00 -25.07
N LEU A 164 7.92 -3.38 -24.68
CA LEU A 164 7.09 -2.56 -23.80
C LEU A 164 7.55 -2.71 -22.35
N VAL A 165 8.04 -1.61 -21.76
CA VAL A 165 8.42 -1.59 -20.34
C VAL A 165 7.16 -1.47 -19.48
N VAL A 166 6.82 -2.54 -18.76
CA VAL A 166 5.66 -2.59 -17.87
C VAL A 166 6.08 -2.44 -16.41
N ILE A 167 5.69 -1.34 -15.79
CA ILE A 167 5.95 -1.00 -14.39
C ILE A 167 4.73 -1.40 -13.55
N ASN A 168 4.91 -2.34 -12.63
CA ASN A 168 3.90 -2.70 -11.63
C ASN A 168 4.36 -2.40 -10.19
N SER A 169 3.58 -2.80 -9.19
CA SER A 169 3.92 -2.59 -7.76
C SER A 169 5.23 -3.26 -7.31
N ARG A 170 5.64 -4.33 -8.00
CA ARG A 170 6.80 -5.17 -7.70
C ARG A 170 8.06 -4.74 -8.45
N THR A 171 7.95 -3.88 -9.47
CA THR A 171 9.08 -3.46 -10.32
C THR A 171 9.92 -2.31 -9.75
N ALA A 172 11.15 -2.19 -10.24
CA ALA A 172 12.13 -1.19 -9.82
C ALA A 172 11.71 0.26 -10.13
N GLY A 173 11.07 0.48 -11.29
CA GLY A 173 10.70 1.79 -11.83
C GLY A 173 9.59 2.53 -11.09
N ARG A 174 8.94 1.91 -10.11
CA ARG A 174 7.88 2.55 -9.33
C ARG A 174 8.43 3.60 -8.37
N SER A 175 7.73 4.74 -8.30
CA SER A 175 8.11 5.90 -7.50
C SER A 175 8.30 5.57 -6.00
N TRP A 176 9.43 5.97 -5.44
CA TRP A 176 9.79 5.76 -4.03
C TRP A 176 9.27 6.87 -3.08
N LYS A 177 8.89 8.03 -3.61
CA LYS A 177 8.50 9.22 -2.83
C LYS A 177 7.36 8.95 -1.85
N ALA A 178 6.30 8.25 -2.29
CA ALA A 178 5.16 7.92 -1.43
C ALA A 178 5.57 7.03 -0.24
N LEU A 179 6.55 6.13 -0.44
CA LEU A 179 7.07 5.30 0.63
C LEU A 179 7.91 6.12 1.61
N LEU A 180 8.67 7.09 1.14
CA LEU A 180 9.41 8.01 2.02
C LEU A 180 8.45 8.83 2.87
N VAL A 181 7.44 9.46 2.26
CA VAL A 181 6.44 10.25 2.99
C VAL A 181 5.71 9.39 4.02
N LEU A 182 5.29 8.18 3.65
CA LEU A 182 4.64 7.25 4.58
C LEU A 182 5.58 6.85 5.73
N CYS A 183 6.85 6.53 5.44
CA CYS A 183 7.84 6.17 6.45
C CYS A 183 8.09 7.31 7.44
N VAL A 184 8.35 8.53 6.94
CA VAL A 184 8.56 9.72 7.78
C VAL A 184 7.31 10.05 8.59
N GLY A 185 6.12 9.97 7.98
CA GLY A 185 4.86 10.20 8.67
C GLY A 185 4.63 9.22 9.82
N LEU A 186 4.88 7.92 9.61
CA LEU A 186 4.77 6.91 10.67
C LEU A 186 5.79 7.12 11.79
N LEU A 187 7.03 7.49 11.47
CA LEU A 187 8.04 7.81 12.49
C LEU A 187 7.66 9.08 13.28
N ALA A 188 7.11 10.10 12.62
CA ALA A 188 6.61 11.30 13.28
C ALA A 188 5.44 10.98 14.22
N CYS A 189 4.47 10.15 13.79
CA CYS A 189 3.39 9.66 14.65
C CYS A 189 3.92 8.85 15.84
N SER A 190 4.95 8.02 15.63
CA SER A 190 5.60 7.27 16.71
C SER A 190 6.22 8.19 17.75
N ALA A 191 7.00 9.19 17.31
CA ALA A 191 7.62 10.19 18.20
C ALA A 191 6.57 11.02 18.95
N LEU A 192 5.51 11.44 18.25
CA LEU A 192 4.39 12.16 18.84
C LEU A 192 3.71 11.32 19.93
N ALA A 193 3.36 10.06 19.64
CA ALA A 193 2.77 9.15 20.62
C ALA A 193 3.69 8.95 21.84
N ALA A 194 5.00 8.73 21.62
CA ALA A 194 5.97 8.59 22.71
C ALA A 194 6.00 9.82 23.64
N SER A 195 5.85 11.02 23.09
CA SER A 195 5.82 12.26 23.88
C SER A 195 4.61 12.36 24.83
N PHE A 196 3.52 11.63 24.56
CA PHE A 196 2.34 11.57 25.43
C PHE A 196 2.43 10.51 26.54
N VAL A 197 3.43 9.61 26.51
CA VAL A 197 3.59 8.55 27.52
C VAL A 197 3.74 9.12 28.95
N PRO A 198 4.58 10.15 29.20
CA PRO A 198 4.68 10.75 30.54
C PRO A 198 3.37 11.38 31.00
N THR A 199 2.65 12.05 30.09
CA THR A 199 1.35 12.70 30.39
C THR A 199 0.28 11.67 30.73
N ALA A 200 0.16 10.59 29.95
CA ALA A 200 -0.79 9.51 30.21
C ALA A 200 -0.50 8.81 31.55
N SER A 201 0.78 8.49 31.81
CA SER A 201 1.22 7.94 33.09
C SER A 201 0.98 8.90 34.26
N GLY A 202 1.21 10.20 34.06
CA GLY A 202 0.97 11.24 35.06
C GLY A 202 -0.50 11.38 35.41
N HIS A 203 -1.38 11.41 34.40
CA HIS A 203 -2.81 11.50 34.58
C HIS A 203 -3.39 10.27 35.30
N LEU A 204 -2.95 9.06 34.91
CA LEU A 204 -3.34 7.83 35.61
C LEU A 204 -2.85 7.81 37.06
N ARG A 205 -1.61 8.27 37.32
CA ARG A 205 -1.08 8.40 38.68
C ARG A 205 -1.89 9.39 39.50
N ALA A 206 -2.18 10.57 38.94
CA ALA A 206 -2.99 11.59 39.57
C ALA A 206 -4.39 11.07 39.95
N TRP A 207 -5.05 10.36 39.04
CA TRP A 207 -6.33 9.69 39.33
C TRP A 207 -6.21 8.65 40.45
N LYS A 208 -5.17 7.79 40.41
CA LYS A 208 -4.95 6.76 41.43
C LYS A 208 -4.60 7.32 42.82
N SER A 209 -3.94 8.48 42.86
CA SER A 209 -3.57 9.17 44.10
C SER A 209 -4.58 10.24 44.52
N ALA A 210 -5.65 10.45 43.76
CA ALA A 210 -6.63 11.48 44.06
C ALA A 210 -7.34 11.15 45.38
N VAL A 211 -7.41 12.14 46.27
CA VAL A 211 -8.03 12.03 47.60
C VAL A 211 -9.47 12.55 47.52
N ALA A 212 -10.34 12.05 48.39
CA ALA A 212 -11.70 12.58 48.53
C ALA A 212 -11.66 14.06 48.91
N CYS A 213 -12.55 14.85 48.32
CA CYS A 213 -12.69 16.25 48.67
C CYS A 213 -13.06 16.38 50.17
N PRO A 214 -12.48 17.35 50.89
CA PRO A 214 -12.95 17.69 52.23
C PRO A 214 -14.43 18.10 52.16
N ALA A 215 -15.17 17.79 53.23
CA ALA A 215 -16.60 18.09 53.29
C ALA A 215 -16.86 19.56 52.92
N ASP A 216 -17.88 19.78 52.10
CA ASP A 216 -18.34 21.09 51.61
C ASP A 216 -17.49 21.77 50.52
N GLN A 217 -16.48 21.09 49.96
CA GLN A 217 -15.75 21.59 48.79
C GLN A 217 -15.93 20.72 47.55
N VAL A 218 -16.38 21.34 46.46
CA VAL A 218 -16.35 20.76 45.11
C VAL A 218 -15.18 21.40 44.37
N ASP A 219 -13.98 20.89 44.60
CA ASP A 219 -12.78 21.33 43.88
C ASP A 219 -12.49 20.42 42.68
N ARG A 220 -11.86 20.97 41.65
CA ARG A 220 -11.48 20.25 40.43
C ARG A 220 -10.37 19.23 40.70
N ASP A 221 -9.57 19.41 41.74
CA ASP A 221 -8.36 18.62 41.98
C ASP A 221 -8.56 17.42 42.93
N CYS A 222 -9.76 17.24 43.48
CA CYS A 222 -10.12 16.14 44.39
C CYS A 222 -11.28 15.28 43.86
N LEU A 223 -11.48 14.09 44.45
CA LEU A 223 -12.59 13.20 44.12
C LEU A 223 -13.85 13.63 44.87
N SER A 224 -14.91 13.95 44.15
CA SER A 224 -16.24 14.17 44.73
C SER A 224 -17.19 13.04 44.35
N THR A 225 -18.08 12.67 45.27
CA THR A 225 -19.10 11.64 45.02
C THR A 225 -20.48 12.27 45.06
N VAL A 226 -21.25 12.10 43.99
CA VAL A 226 -22.62 12.61 43.88
C VAL A 226 -23.56 11.42 43.66
N ARG A 227 -24.67 11.40 44.38
CA ARG A 227 -25.74 10.42 44.14
C ARG A 227 -26.60 10.91 42.99
N ALA A 228 -26.90 10.02 42.05
CA ALA A 228 -27.77 10.29 40.92
C ALA A 228 -28.70 9.10 40.68
N VAL A 229 -29.74 9.32 39.88
CA VAL A 229 -30.64 8.27 39.40
C VAL A 229 -30.50 8.19 37.89
N VAL A 230 -30.43 6.97 37.37
CA VAL A 230 -30.44 6.73 35.93
C VAL A 230 -31.85 7.02 35.41
N GLU A 231 -31.98 7.97 34.49
CA GLU A 231 -33.27 8.30 33.88
C GLU A 231 -33.60 7.29 32.78
N HIS A 232 -32.69 7.10 31.84
CA HIS A 232 -32.77 6.05 30.85
C HIS A 232 -31.38 5.70 30.28
N THR A 233 -31.30 4.59 29.58
CA THR A 233 -30.08 4.16 28.86
C THR A 233 -30.37 4.02 27.37
N ASP A 234 -29.38 4.31 26.53
CA ASP A 234 -29.43 4.13 25.08
C ASP A 234 -28.29 3.20 24.64
N PRO A 235 -28.51 1.87 24.72
CA PRO A 235 -27.53 0.88 24.29
C PRO A 235 -27.55 0.77 22.76
N ASN A 236 -26.48 1.23 22.12
CA ASN A 236 -26.35 1.17 20.68
C ASN A 236 -25.47 -0.01 20.26
N SER A 237 -25.99 -0.87 19.38
CA SER A 237 -25.29 -2.08 18.88
C SER A 237 -24.37 -1.82 17.68
N GLY A 238 -24.14 -0.55 17.34
CA GLY A 238 -23.34 -0.11 16.20
C GLY A 238 -21.99 0.52 16.55
N LYS A 239 -21.43 1.29 15.61
CA LYS A 239 -20.19 2.09 15.85
C LYS A 239 -20.44 3.38 16.65
N SER A 240 -21.69 3.65 17.00
CA SER A 240 -22.13 4.80 17.79
C SER A 240 -21.89 4.55 19.27
N GLN A 241 -21.65 5.63 20.01
CA GLN A 241 -21.49 5.57 21.46
C GLN A 241 -22.82 5.18 22.12
N SER A 242 -22.75 4.35 23.16
CA SER A 242 -23.90 4.10 24.05
C SER A 242 -23.90 5.11 25.19
N TRP A 243 -25.09 5.46 25.68
CA TRP A 243 -25.27 6.56 26.63
C TRP A 243 -26.06 6.12 27.86
N VAL A 244 -25.72 6.70 29.01
CA VAL A 244 -26.51 6.67 30.24
C VAL A 244 -26.90 8.10 30.57
N TYR A 245 -28.20 8.33 30.73
CA TYR A 245 -28.78 9.63 31.05
C TYR A 245 -29.12 9.70 32.55
N PHE A 246 -28.93 10.86 33.16
CA PHE A 246 -29.17 11.07 34.59
C PHE A 246 -30.31 12.06 34.80
N THR A 247 -31.14 11.80 35.81
CA THR A 247 -32.29 12.64 36.12
C THR A 247 -31.88 14.08 36.44
N ASP A 248 -32.71 15.04 36.02
CA ASP A 248 -32.52 16.49 36.22
C ASP A 248 -31.22 17.06 35.63
N ASP A 249 -30.61 16.37 34.66
CA ASP A 249 -29.33 16.73 34.03
C ASP A 249 -28.18 16.94 35.04
N ARG A 250 -28.27 16.29 36.21
CA ARG A 250 -27.32 16.47 37.32
C ARG A 250 -26.61 15.16 37.69
N PRO A 251 -25.28 15.18 37.85
CA PRO A 251 -24.36 16.31 37.67
C PRO A 251 -24.06 16.65 36.20
N LEU A 252 -24.54 15.85 35.25
CA LEU A 252 -24.47 16.07 33.81
C LEU A 252 -25.60 15.29 33.12
N ASP A 253 -26.06 15.78 31.97
CA ASP A 253 -27.13 15.18 31.14
C ASP A 253 -26.86 13.70 30.82
N ARG A 254 -25.71 13.39 30.21
CA ARG A 254 -25.39 12.02 29.77
C ARG A 254 -23.91 11.66 29.78
N LYS A 255 -23.62 10.37 30.01
CA LYS A 255 -22.26 9.82 29.95
C LYS A 255 -22.16 8.73 28.88
N SER A 256 -21.13 8.84 28.03
CA SER A 256 -20.77 7.79 27.07
C SER A 256 -20.18 6.59 27.82
N VAL A 257 -20.72 5.40 27.59
CA VAL A 257 -20.26 4.15 28.20
C VAL A 257 -20.22 3.02 27.14
N PRO A 258 -19.51 1.90 27.39
CA PRO A 258 -19.62 0.70 26.56
C PRO A 258 -21.06 0.17 26.51
N GLU A 259 -21.41 -0.52 25.44
CA GLU A 259 -22.76 -1.09 25.24
C GLU A 259 -23.17 -2.01 26.41
N ASP A 260 -22.27 -2.89 26.85
CA ASP A 260 -22.52 -3.80 27.96
C ASP A 260 -22.85 -3.05 29.26
N THR A 261 -22.22 -1.88 29.48
CA THR A 261 -22.49 -1.02 30.62
C THR A 261 -23.84 -0.31 30.49
N ALA A 262 -24.18 0.20 29.31
CA ALA A 262 -25.48 0.82 29.07
C ALA A 262 -26.64 -0.17 29.23
N ARG A 263 -26.43 -1.45 28.86
CA ARG A 263 -27.41 -2.52 29.06
C ARG A 263 -27.52 -2.97 30.52
N ALA A 264 -26.43 -2.84 31.29
CA ALA A 264 -26.38 -3.28 32.68
C ALA A 264 -27.08 -2.30 33.64
N PHE A 265 -27.08 -1.01 33.34
CA PHE A 265 -27.83 -0.01 34.11
C PHE A 265 -29.28 0.10 33.61
N GLN A 266 -30.22 0.14 34.55
CA GLN A 266 -31.65 0.25 34.27
C GLN A 266 -32.19 1.64 34.66
N PRO A 267 -33.24 2.12 33.96
CA PRO A 267 -34.01 3.28 34.42
C PRO A 267 -34.45 3.11 35.87
N GLY A 268 -34.21 4.13 36.71
CA GLY A 268 -34.51 4.13 38.13
C GLY A 268 -33.38 3.63 39.05
N ASP A 269 -32.28 3.12 38.49
CA ASP A 269 -31.13 2.69 39.28
C ASP A 269 -30.53 3.86 40.08
N ARG A 270 -30.37 3.66 41.38
CA ARG A 270 -29.64 4.60 42.25
C ARG A 270 -28.15 4.36 42.12
N VAL A 271 -27.44 5.33 41.55
CA VAL A 271 -26.01 5.24 41.28
C VAL A 271 -25.23 6.29 42.05
N THR A 272 -24.01 5.92 42.44
CA THR A 272 -23.02 6.84 42.98
C THR A 272 -22.00 7.17 41.90
N LEU A 273 -21.97 8.44 41.51
CA LEU A 273 -21.05 8.98 40.52
C LEU A 273 -19.82 9.52 41.22
N THR A 274 -18.63 9.07 40.81
CA THR A 274 -17.36 9.68 41.24
C THR A 274 -16.90 10.66 40.17
N LEU A 275 -16.78 11.93 40.55
CA LEU A 275 -16.32 13.00 39.70
C LEU A 275 -14.87 13.38 40.02
N TRP A 276 -14.14 13.76 38.98
CA TRP A 276 -12.78 14.30 39.07
C TRP A 276 -12.58 15.31 37.93
N HIS A 277 -11.93 16.45 38.18
CA HIS A 277 -11.80 17.54 37.20
C HIS A 277 -13.10 17.90 36.44
N GLY A 278 -14.26 17.80 37.10
CA GLY A 278 -15.57 18.11 36.51
C GLY A 278 -16.16 17.04 35.57
N GLY A 279 -15.51 15.88 35.41
CA GLY A 279 -16.04 14.75 34.64
C GLY A 279 -16.42 13.55 35.53
N VAL A 280 -17.38 12.73 35.10
CA VAL A 280 -17.70 11.44 35.75
C VAL A 280 -16.75 10.36 35.24
N TYR A 281 -16.03 9.73 36.16
CA TYR A 281 -15.03 8.69 35.87
C TYR A 281 -15.37 7.32 36.47
N ARG A 282 -16.36 7.24 37.36
CA ARG A 282 -16.86 5.98 37.91
C ARG A 282 -18.35 6.08 38.19
N ILE A 283 -19.10 5.06 37.78
CA ILE A 283 -20.52 4.90 38.08
C ILE A 283 -20.63 3.60 38.88
N THR A 284 -21.06 3.71 40.14
CA THR A 284 -21.26 2.56 41.02
C THR A 284 -22.75 2.44 41.32
N GLY A 285 -23.41 1.45 40.73
CA GLY A 285 -24.77 1.03 41.10
C GLY A 285 -24.75 -0.17 42.04
N GLU A 286 -25.94 -0.66 42.37
CA GLU A 286 -26.11 -1.80 43.28
C GLU A 286 -25.56 -3.12 42.70
N HIS A 287 -25.75 -3.34 41.40
CA HIS A 287 -25.37 -4.59 40.73
C HIS A 287 -24.26 -4.43 39.68
N HIS A 288 -23.94 -3.20 39.27
CA HIS A 288 -22.94 -2.94 38.24
C HIS A 288 -22.04 -1.77 38.59
N ARG A 289 -20.75 -1.92 38.27
CA ARG A 289 -19.73 -0.89 38.45
C ARG A 289 -19.01 -0.67 37.14
N TRP A 290 -19.05 0.56 36.67
CA TRP A 290 -18.28 1.01 35.53
C TRP A 290 -17.24 2.04 35.97
N THR A 291 -16.06 1.96 35.37
CA THR A 291 -14.98 2.95 35.56
C THR A 291 -14.45 3.30 34.18
N GLU A 292 -14.28 4.60 33.93
CA GLU A 292 -13.68 5.10 32.70
C GLU A 292 -12.30 4.49 32.50
N HIS A 293 -12.00 4.07 31.27
CA HIS A 293 -10.69 3.55 30.93
C HIS A 293 -9.71 4.70 30.77
N PHE A 294 -8.73 4.78 31.66
CA PHE A 294 -7.62 5.71 31.50
C PHE A 294 -6.53 5.06 30.64
N ALA A 295 -6.20 5.70 29.52
CA ALA A 295 -5.09 5.28 28.69
C ALA A 295 -3.82 5.18 29.55
N THR A 296 -3.25 3.97 29.64
CA THR A 296 -2.02 3.75 30.39
C THR A 296 -0.83 4.26 29.58
N GLY A 297 0.25 4.69 30.24
CA GLY A 297 1.50 5.00 29.54
C GLY A 297 2.01 3.82 28.72
N GLY A 298 1.78 2.60 29.19
CA GLY A 298 2.06 1.36 28.45
C GLY A 298 1.27 1.24 27.15
N GLU A 299 -0.04 1.52 27.14
CA GLU A 299 -0.86 1.53 25.92
C GLU A 299 -0.36 2.55 24.89
N VAL A 300 -0.02 3.76 25.34
CA VAL A 300 0.54 4.81 24.47
C VAL A 300 1.92 4.39 23.93
N ALA A 301 2.74 3.74 24.75
CA ALA A 301 4.04 3.20 24.34
C ALA A 301 3.89 2.06 23.31
N VAL A 302 2.90 1.17 23.48
CA VAL A 302 2.56 0.13 22.50
C VAL A 302 2.16 0.76 21.17
N LEU A 303 1.29 1.79 21.20
CA LEU A 303 0.90 2.51 19.98
C LEU A 303 2.10 3.16 19.27
N SER A 304 3.00 3.79 20.03
CA SER A 304 4.26 4.35 19.50
C SER A 304 5.13 3.27 18.84
N ALA A 305 5.28 2.10 19.49
CA ALA A 305 6.04 0.98 18.96
C ALA A 305 5.43 0.41 17.68
N LEU A 306 4.09 0.32 17.60
CA LEU A 306 3.38 -0.11 16.39
C LEU A 306 3.63 0.84 15.21
N PHE A 307 3.63 2.16 15.44
CA PHE A 307 3.99 3.12 14.40
C PHE A 307 5.44 2.98 13.95
N ALA A 308 6.39 2.77 14.87
CA ALA A 308 7.80 2.57 14.55
C ALA A 308 8.05 1.29 13.74
N LEU A 309 7.48 0.16 14.18
CA LEU A 309 7.57 -1.12 13.44
C LEU A 309 6.87 -1.03 12.09
N GLY A 310 5.72 -0.35 12.04
CA GLY A 310 4.98 -0.06 10.81
C GLY A 310 5.82 0.73 9.81
N ALA A 311 6.61 1.72 10.27
CA ALA A 311 7.54 2.48 9.43
C ALA A 311 8.67 1.62 8.84
N GLY A 312 9.00 0.49 9.49
CA GLY A 312 9.97 -0.48 9.00
C GLY A 312 9.61 -1.10 7.65
N VAL A 313 8.32 -1.25 7.35
CA VAL A 313 7.84 -1.81 6.07
C VAL A 313 8.17 -0.91 4.87
N PRO A 314 7.73 0.36 4.82
CA PRO A 314 8.12 1.26 3.75
C PRO A 314 9.63 1.53 3.75
N ALA A 315 10.31 1.54 4.91
CA ALA A 315 11.76 1.65 4.98
C ALA A 315 12.48 0.48 4.27
N ALA A 316 12.06 -0.77 4.52
CA ALA A 316 12.58 -1.95 3.85
C ALA A 316 12.33 -1.89 2.33
N GLN A 317 11.15 -1.43 1.91
CA GLN A 317 10.85 -1.22 0.50
C GLN A 317 11.76 -0.16 -0.14
N LEU A 318 12.02 0.95 0.55
CA LEU A 318 12.94 2.00 0.09
C LEU A 318 14.36 1.47 -0.06
N VAL A 319 14.83 0.68 0.91
CA VAL A 319 16.13 0.02 0.88
C VAL A 319 16.26 -0.90 -0.34
N ILE A 320 15.27 -1.77 -0.57
CA ILE A 320 15.27 -2.70 -1.71
C ILE A 320 15.26 -1.91 -3.02
N ARG A 321 14.42 -0.86 -3.13
CA ARG A 321 14.37 0.02 -4.31
C ARG A 321 15.68 0.76 -4.54
N ARG A 322 16.33 1.23 -3.47
CA ARG A 322 17.63 1.90 -3.55
C ARG A 322 18.70 0.97 -4.10
N ARG A 323 18.68 -0.31 -3.71
CA ARG A 323 19.58 -1.31 -4.31
C ARG A 323 19.25 -1.61 -5.78
N GLY A 324 17.98 -1.52 -6.16
CA GLY A 324 17.52 -1.68 -7.54
C GLY A 324 17.69 -0.47 -8.44
N ARG A 325 18.34 0.63 -8.00
CA ARG A 325 18.45 1.88 -8.77
C ARG A 325 19.12 1.74 -10.14
N GLY A 326 19.96 0.73 -10.33
CA GLY A 326 20.62 0.46 -11.60
C GLY A 326 19.92 -0.59 -12.47
N LEU A 327 18.77 -1.12 -12.03
CA LEU A 327 18.03 -2.12 -12.80
C LEU A 327 17.07 -1.47 -13.80
N PRO A 328 16.73 -2.17 -14.91
CA PRO A 328 15.60 -1.83 -15.77
C PRO A 328 14.33 -1.57 -14.97
N ALA A 329 13.53 -0.60 -15.43
CA ALA A 329 12.38 -0.08 -14.70
C ALA A 329 11.27 -1.13 -14.48
N ASP A 330 11.17 -2.12 -15.36
CA ASP A 330 10.24 -3.24 -15.34
C ASP A 330 10.79 -4.49 -14.64
N GLU A 331 12.05 -4.49 -14.21
CA GLU A 331 12.64 -5.64 -13.53
C GLU A 331 12.02 -5.83 -12.13
N VAL A 332 11.66 -7.07 -11.81
CA VAL A 332 11.00 -7.42 -10.55
C VAL A 332 11.99 -7.40 -9.38
N LEU A 333 11.66 -6.63 -8.34
CA LEU A 333 12.44 -6.55 -7.12
C LEU A 333 12.17 -7.76 -6.20
N PRO A 334 13.16 -8.14 -5.36
CA PRO A 334 12.96 -9.19 -4.36
C PRO A 334 11.85 -8.83 -3.38
N SER A 335 11.24 -9.87 -2.80
CA SER A 335 10.17 -9.70 -1.81
C SER A 335 10.66 -8.98 -0.55
N VAL A 336 9.77 -8.20 0.07
CA VAL A 336 9.97 -7.56 1.38
C VAL A 336 9.77 -8.56 2.53
N GLY A 337 9.21 -9.74 2.23
CA GLY A 337 8.89 -10.79 3.21
C GLY A 337 9.95 -11.05 4.28
N PRO A 338 11.25 -11.20 3.95
CA PRO A 338 12.30 -11.39 4.94
C PRO A 338 12.39 -10.25 5.99
N PHE A 339 12.18 -8.99 5.58
CA PHE A 339 12.15 -7.85 6.49
C PHE A 339 10.86 -7.81 7.31
N LEU A 340 9.72 -8.19 6.73
CA LEU A 340 8.46 -8.32 7.47
C LEU A 340 8.57 -9.34 8.58
N MET A 341 9.18 -10.50 8.29
CA MET A 341 9.42 -11.54 9.30
C MET A 341 10.31 -10.99 10.43
N ALA A 342 11.42 -10.32 10.09
CA ALA A 342 12.27 -9.69 11.10
C ALA A 342 11.50 -8.68 11.97
N LEU A 343 10.68 -7.81 11.36
CA LEU A 343 9.85 -6.82 12.08
C LEU A 343 8.82 -7.49 13.00
N LEU A 344 8.15 -8.55 12.55
CA LEU A 344 7.18 -9.30 13.35
C LEU A 344 7.85 -9.96 14.55
N CYS A 345 9.00 -10.62 14.34
CA CYS A 345 9.78 -11.20 15.44
C CYS A 345 10.25 -10.14 16.44
N THR A 346 10.73 -8.98 15.97
CA THR A 346 11.07 -7.85 16.83
C THR A 346 9.85 -7.36 17.61
N GLY A 347 8.67 -7.25 16.97
CA GLY A 347 7.43 -6.86 17.63
C GLY A 347 7.01 -7.83 18.73
N VAL A 348 7.01 -9.13 18.46
CA VAL A 348 6.70 -10.18 19.45
C VAL A 348 7.66 -10.11 20.64
N TRP A 349 8.95 -9.88 20.39
CA TRP A 349 9.94 -9.73 21.45
C TRP A 349 9.73 -8.49 22.33
N LEU A 350 9.18 -7.41 21.77
CA LEU A 350 8.94 -6.15 22.47
C LEU A 350 7.65 -6.15 23.31
N LEU A 351 6.72 -7.08 23.09
CA LEU A 351 5.44 -7.13 23.82
C LEU A 351 5.61 -7.28 25.35
N PRO A 352 6.43 -8.22 25.88
CA PRO A 352 6.64 -8.33 27.33
C PRO A 352 7.30 -7.09 27.93
N TYR A 353 8.17 -6.42 27.16
CA TYR A 353 8.84 -5.19 27.58
C TYR A 353 7.85 -4.02 27.66
N ALA A 354 6.95 -3.89 26.69
CA ALA A 354 5.93 -2.83 26.68
C ALA A 354 4.94 -2.93 27.85
N HIS A 355 4.63 -4.15 28.32
CA HIS A 355 3.77 -4.36 29.49
C HIS A 355 4.44 -4.08 30.83
N THR A 356 5.78 -4.14 30.90
CA THR A 356 6.56 -3.91 32.14
C THR A 356 7.09 -2.48 32.26
N LEU A 357 6.83 -1.65 31.24
CA LEU A 357 7.25 -0.26 31.08
C LEU A 357 6.40 0.69 31.93
N THR A 358 6.39 0.53 33.25
CA THR A 358 5.56 1.38 34.12
C THR A 358 6.28 2.62 34.64
N THR A 359 7.61 2.66 34.79
CA THR A 359 8.26 3.92 35.24
C THR A 359 9.72 4.16 34.83
N ASP A 360 10.59 3.16 34.67
CA ASP A 360 12.02 3.41 34.36
C ASP A 360 12.65 2.36 33.42
N PRO A 361 12.52 2.53 32.09
CA PRO A 361 12.94 1.53 31.11
C PRO A 361 14.46 1.28 31.03
N PHE A 362 15.28 2.25 31.43
CA PHE A 362 16.73 2.22 31.25
C PHE A 362 17.52 2.06 32.56
N LEU A 363 16.86 1.90 33.71
CA LEU A 363 17.53 1.87 35.02
C LEU A 363 17.47 0.50 35.72
N SER A 364 16.70 -0.46 35.20
CA SER A 364 16.63 -1.81 35.77
C SER A 364 17.59 -2.78 35.07
N ARG A 365 18.32 -3.56 35.86
CA ARG A 365 19.24 -4.62 35.37
C ARG A 365 18.50 -5.67 34.52
N ALA A 366 17.24 -5.93 34.85
CA ALA A 366 16.34 -6.81 34.11
C ALA A 366 16.03 -6.29 32.70
N ALA A 367 15.81 -4.98 32.54
CA ALA A 367 15.59 -4.36 31.22
C ALA A 367 16.82 -4.52 30.32
N TYR A 368 18.03 -4.33 30.84
CA TYR A 368 19.26 -4.54 30.06
C TYR A 368 19.45 -5.99 29.63
N LEU A 369 19.20 -6.96 30.53
CA LEU A 369 19.29 -8.39 30.22
C LEU A 369 18.25 -8.84 29.19
N TRP A 370 17.12 -8.15 29.08
CA TRP A 370 16.10 -8.44 28.07
C TRP A 370 16.34 -7.71 26.73
N LEU A 371 16.79 -6.46 26.77
CA LEU A 371 17.04 -5.64 25.59
C LEU A 371 18.27 -6.13 24.80
N GLY A 372 19.33 -6.57 25.48
CA GLY A 372 20.57 -7.00 24.84
C GLY A 372 20.38 -8.17 23.86
N PRO A 373 19.91 -9.34 24.32
CA PRO A 373 19.64 -10.50 23.45
C PRO A 373 18.61 -10.18 22.35
N GLY A 374 17.56 -9.42 22.70
CA GLY A 374 16.54 -9.00 21.74
C GLY A 374 17.07 -8.14 20.60
N ALA A 375 17.94 -7.18 20.91
CA ALA A 375 18.59 -6.32 19.94
C ALA A 375 19.54 -7.13 19.04
N VAL A 376 20.31 -8.05 19.62
CA VAL A 376 21.22 -8.93 18.85
C VAL A 376 20.42 -9.86 17.92
N ALA A 377 19.36 -10.49 18.42
CA ALA A 377 18.50 -11.37 17.62
C ALA A 377 17.82 -10.60 16.48
N SER A 378 17.28 -9.41 16.78
CA SER A 378 16.69 -8.53 15.76
C SER A 378 17.73 -8.13 14.71
N ALA A 379 18.93 -7.71 15.13
CA ALA A 379 20.02 -7.35 14.22
C ALA A 379 20.44 -8.54 13.33
N ALA A 380 20.53 -9.75 13.89
CA ALA A 380 20.82 -10.97 13.13
C ALA A 380 19.73 -11.27 12.08
N LEU A 381 18.45 -11.13 12.45
CA LEU A 381 17.32 -11.30 11.53
C LEU A 381 17.33 -10.25 10.41
N PHE A 382 17.61 -8.99 10.72
CA PHE A 382 17.76 -7.93 9.71
C PHE A 382 19.00 -8.15 8.82
N ALA A 383 20.11 -8.64 9.37
CA ALA A 383 21.29 -9.00 8.59
C ALA A 383 21.01 -10.19 7.65
N TRP A 384 20.26 -11.20 8.12
CA TRP A 384 19.77 -12.29 7.30
C TRP A 384 18.82 -11.78 6.21
N ALA A 385 17.83 -10.96 6.54
CA ALA A 385 16.90 -10.36 5.59
C ALA A 385 17.64 -9.53 4.52
N TRP A 386 18.66 -8.78 4.94
CA TRP A 386 19.53 -8.02 4.06
C TRP A 386 20.32 -8.93 3.09
N ARG A 387 20.79 -10.09 3.53
CA ARG A 387 21.45 -11.09 2.66
C ARG A 387 20.45 -11.79 1.74
N ALA A 388 19.29 -12.18 2.24
CA ALA A 388 18.24 -12.87 1.50
C ALA A 388 17.65 -12.00 0.37
N THR A 389 17.57 -10.69 0.58
CA THR A 389 17.09 -9.72 -0.42
C THR A 389 18.17 -9.15 -1.33
N ARG A 390 19.38 -9.73 -1.33
CA ARG A 390 20.44 -9.31 -2.27
C ARG A 390 20.01 -9.57 -3.71
N ILE A 391 20.15 -8.56 -4.55
CA ILE A 391 19.97 -8.68 -6.00
C ILE A 391 21.20 -9.41 -6.54
N ARG A 392 21.04 -10.71 -6.81
CA ARG A 392 22.03 -11.52 -7.51
C ARG A 392 21.86 -11.30 -9.01
N ARG A 393 22.95 -10.91 -9.68
CA ARG A 393 23.00 -11.02 -11.14
C ARG A 393 22.90 -12.50 -11.50
N PRO A 394 22.12 -12.86 -12.53
CA PRO A 394 22.18 -14.21 -13.08
C PRO A 394 23.63 -14.47 -13.51
N GLN A 395 24.27 -15.49 -12.93
CA GLN A 395 25.59 -15.96 -13.35
C GLN A 395 25.39 -17.25 -14.14
N ALA A 396 26.24 -17.47 -15.14
CA ALA A 396 26.39 -18.77 -15.76
C ALA A 396 26.72 -19.81 -14.67
N ALA A 397 26.11 -20.99 -14.79
CA ALA A 397 26.22 -22.06 -13.80
C ALA A 397 27.68 -22.37 -13.45
N ALA A 398 28.02 -22.45 -12.16
CA ALA A 398 29.27 -23.05 -11.72
C ALA A 398 29.19 -24.57 -11.92
N ALA A 399 30.28 -25.18 -12.39
CA ALA A 399 30.36 -26.61 -12.63
C ALA A 399 29.94 -27.41 -11.39
N THR A 400 28.83 -28.13 -11.49
CA THR A 400 28.38 -29.11 -10.48
C THR A 400 28.31 -30.47 -11.17
N ALA A 401 28.40 -31.57 -10.42
CA ALA A 401 28.38 -32.91 -10.98
C ALA A 401 27.12 -33.18 -11.84
N PRO A 402 27.21 -34.06 -12.86
CA PRO A 402 26.07 -34.48 -13.67
C PRO A 402 24.97 -35.09 -12.79
N VAL A 403 23.72 -34.89 -13.18
CA VAL A 403 22.57 -35.43 -12.43
C VAL A 403 22.50 -36.94 -12.65
N THR A 404 22.56 -37.71 -11.57
CA THR A 404 22.34 -39.16 -11.57
C THR A 404 20.91 -39.46 -11.12
N GLY A 405 20.14 -40.23 -11.90
CA GLY A 405 18.73 -40.52 -11.59
C GLY A 405 17.77 -39.44 -12.10
N GLU A 406 16.50 -39.82 -12.30
CA GLU A 406 15.46 -38.88 -12.71
C GLU A 406 15.23 -37.79 -11.67
N THR A 407 15.53 -36.54 -12.04
CA THR A 407 15.33 -35.37 -11.18
C THR A 407 14.30 -34.44 -11.79
N PHE A 408 13.23 -34.19 -11.05
CA PHE A 408 12.14 -33.29 -11.44
C PHE A 408 12.42 -31.89 -10.90
N VAL A 409 12.66 -30.96 -11.80
CA VAL A 409 13.03 -29.59 -11.47
C VAL A 409 11.86 -28.66 -11.77
N PRO A 410 11.40 -27.83 -10.82
CA PRO A 410 10.40 -26.80 -11.09
C PRO A 410 10.93 -25.79 -12.11
N ALA A 411 10.39 -25.87 -13.33
CA ALA A 411 10.81 -25.06 -14.46
C ALA A 411 9.68 -25.00 -15.49
N ARG A 412 9.46 -23.82 -16.07
CA ARG A 412 8.30 -23.54 -16.93
C ARG A 412 8.71 -22.74 -18.16
N PHE A 413 8.32 -23.23 -19.34
CA PHE A 413 8.33 -22.43 -20.56
C PHE A 413 7.13 -21.47 -20.55
N LEU A 414 7.40 -20.18 -20.75
CA LEU A 414 6.38 -19.13 -20.74
C LEU A 414 5.66 -18.98 -22.08
N ASP A 415 6.32 -19.41 -23.16
CA ASP A 415 5.80 -19.40 -24.51
C ASP A 415 5.27 -20.79 -24.91
N ALA A 416 4.25 -20.81 -25.76
CA ALA A 416 3.73 -22.06 -26.31
C ALA A 416 4.70 -22.61 -27.38
N THR A 417 5.14 -23.85 -27.19
CA THR A 417 5.99 -24.57 -28.14
C THR A 417 5.35 -25.92 -28.50
N ASP A 418 5.90 -26.62 -29.48
CA ASP A 418 5.56 -28.01 -29.83
C ASP A 418 5.87 -29.00 -28.68
N TYR A 419 6.92 -28.73 -27.89
CA TYR A 419 7.26 -29.50 -26.68
C TYR A 419 6.61 -28.94 -25.39
N ASN A 420 5.92 -27.80 -25.46
CA ASN A 420 5.12 -27.21 -24.38
C ASN A 420 3.81 -26.60 -24.90
N PRO A 421 2.92 -27.38 -25.53
CA PRO A 421 1.67 -26.86 -26.06
C PRO A 421 0.81 -26.30 -24.94
N HIS A 422 0.20 -25.13 -25.19
CA HIS A 422 -0.68 -24.43 -24.25
C HIS A 422 -0.08 -24.12 -22.87
N GLY A 423 1.26 -24.17 -22.72
CA GLY A 423 1.90 -23.85 -21.44
C GLY A 423 1.68 -24.91 -20.34
N PHE A 424 1.44 -26.17 -20.73
CA PHE A 424 1.08 -27.26 -19.82
C PHE A 424 2.19 -27.67 -18.83
N GLY A 425 3.45 -27.48 -19.22
CA GLY A 425 4.62 -27.87 -18.45
C GLY A 425 4.80 -27.04 -17.18
N THR A 426 4.98 -27.72 -16.06
CA THR A 426 5.29 -27.10 -14.76
C THR A 426 6.66 -27.49 -14.24
N HIS A 427 7.22 -28.61 -14.73
CA HIS A 427 8.52 -29.15 -14.36
C HIS A 427 9.29 -29.62 -15.59
N ILE A 428 10.61 -29.73 -15.45
CA ILE A 428 11.51 -30.37 -16.41
C ILE A 428 12.15 -31.57 -15.72
N VAL A 429 12.10 -32.73 -16.37
CA VAL A 429 12.78 -33.95 -15.91
C VAL A 429 14.15 -34.06 -16.56
N LEU A 430 15.18 -34.30 -15.75
CA LEU A 430 16.60 -34.43 -16.12
C LEU A 430 17.15 -35.78 -15.64
N GLY A 431 18.29 -36.24 -16.17
CA GLY A 431 18.96 -37.47 -15.72
C GLY A 431 18.95 -38.58 -16.77
N ASP A 432 18.43 -39.76 -16.41
CA ASP A 432 18.58 -41.06 -17.13
C ASP A 432 17.94 -41.15 -18.54
N GLY A 433 17.53 -40.03 -19.14
CA GLY A 433 16.97 -39.92 -20.48
C GLY A 433 16.93 -38.47 -20.96
N LEU A 434 16.55 -38.24 -22.23
CA LEU A 434 16.53 -36.90 -22.82
C LEU A 434 15.73 -35.90 -21.95
N PRO A 435 16.22 -34.66 -21.73
CA PRO A 435 15.49 -33.65 -20.98
C PRO A 435 14.09 -33.44 -21.54
N ALA A 436 13.07 -33.43 -20.69
CA ALA A 436 11.68 -33.35 -21.14
C ALA A 436 10.81 -32.46 -20.23
N VAL A 437 9.80 -31.82 -20.82
CA VAL A 437 8.77 -31.05 -20.12
C VAL A 437 7.68 -31.98 -19.60
N VAL A 438 7.30 -31.83 -18.33
CA VAL A 438 6.26 -32.62 -17.67
C VAL A 438 5.29 -31.74 -16.87
N PRO A 439 4.02 -32.16 -16.67
CA PRO A 439 3.03 -31.37 -15.94
C PRO A 439 3.06 -31.59 -14.42
N HIS A 440 3.93 -32.46 -13.90
CA HIS A 440 3.95 -32.86 -12.49
C HIS A 440 5.36 -33.02 -11.91
N ALA A 441 5.43 -33.07 -10.58
CA ALA A 441 6.63 -33.41 -9.81
C ALA A 441 6.72 -34.91 -9.42
N GLY A 442 5.73 -35.72 -9.81
CA GLY A 442 5.67 -37.15 -9.49
C GLY A 442 6.67 -38.00 -10.29
N PRO A 443 6.95 -39.23 -9.83
CA PRO A 443 7.92 -40.13 -10.46
C PRO A 443 7.50 -40.56 -11.88
N GLY A 444 8.49 -40.81 -12.73
CA GLY A 444 8.30 -41.28 -14.10
C GLY A 444 7.96 -40.18 -15.11
N ARG A 445 8.08 -40.52 -16.39
CA ARG A 445 7.97 -39.58 -17.52
C ARG A 445 6.58 -39.55 -18.15
N PHE A 446 5.53 -39.58 -17.34
CA PHE A 446 4.17 -39.55 -17.85
C PHE A 446 3.87 -38.22 -18.56
N ALA A 447 3.32 -38.29 -19.78
CA ALA A 447 3.07 -37.14 -20.65
C ALA A 447 4.31 -36.25 -20.91
N ALA A 448 5.51 -36.81 -20.76
CA ALA A 448 6.75 -36.08 -21.03
C ALA A 448 6.88 -35.74 -22.51
N LYS A 449 7.23 -34.48 -22.79
CA LYS A 449 7.55 -34.01 -24.14
C LYS A 449 9.02 -33.64 -24.19
N GLU A 450 9.78 -34.34 -25.01
CA GLU A 450 11.21 -34.14 -25.14
C GLU A 450 11.54 -32.70 -25.56
N ILE A 451 12.54 -32.12 -24.89
CA ILE A 451 13.07 -30.81 -25.21
C ILE A 451 14.16 -31.02 -26.27
N PRO A 452 14.01 -30.46 -27.46
CA PRO A 452 14.98 -30.60 -28.54
C PRO A 452 16.17 -29.67 -28.25
N ALA A 453 17.10 -30.14 -27.41
CA ALA A 453 18.22 -29.34 -26.95
C ALA A 453 19.09 -28.81 -28.10
N GLN A 454 19.23 -29.56 -29.20
CA GLN A 454 20.14 -29.21 -30.31
C GLN A 454 19.71 -27.96 -31.10
N ARG A 455 18.44 -27.56 -31.03
CA ARG A 455 17.92 -26.37 -31.74
C ARG A 455 17.84 -25.12 -30.85
N LEU A 456 18.14 -25.27 -29.56
CA LEU A 456 18.08 -24.19 -28.59
C LEU A 456 19.44 -23.52 -28.44
N ALA A 457 19.44 -22.20 -28.36
CA ALA A 457 20.63 -21.41 -28.01
C ALA A 457 20.27 -20.38 -26.94
N VAL A 458 21.02 -20.30 -25.85
CA VAL A 458 20.80 -19.26 -24.84
C VAL A 458 21.32 -17.94 -25.39
N ARG A 459 20.52 -16.89 -25.29
CA ARG A 459 20.90 -15.53 -25.68
C ARG A 459 21.10 -14.63 -24.49
N ALA A 460 20.25 -14.75 -23.48
CA ALA A 460 20.36 -13.96 -22.26
C ALA A 460 19.74 -14.70 -21.08
N ILE A 461 20.24 -14.41 -19.87
CA ILE A 461 19.58 -14.80 -18.63
C ILE A 461 19.28 -13.53 -17.84
N ARG A 462 18.02 -13.33 -17.49
CA ARG A 462 17.53 -12.15 -16.77
C ARG A 462 16.53 -12.52 -15.69
N ARG A 463 16.04 -11.52 -14.96
CA ARG A 463 14.90 -11.68 -14.05
C ARG A 463 13.59 -11.47 -14.78
N ALA A 464 12.50 -11.89 -14.14
CA ALA A 464 11.14 -11.59 -14.59
C ALA A 464 10.93 -10.07 -14.71
N ARG A 465 10.21 -9.68 -15.76
CA ARG A 465 9.87 -8.30 -16.07
C ARG A 465 8.37 -8.10 -16.10
N GLY A 466 7.89 -6.95 -15.63
CA GLY A 466 6.54 -6.45 -15.93
C GLY A 466 5.41 -7.46 -15.78
N GLU A 467 4.78 -7.84 -16.90
CA GLU A 467 3.65 -8.80 -16.96
C GLU A 467 4.04 -10.23 -16.56
N GLU A 468 5.29 -10.62 -16.75
CA GLU A 468 5.82 -11.93 -16.33
C GLU A 468 5.82 -12.08 -14.80
N ALA A 469 5.75 -10.97 -14.06
CA ALA A 469 5.73 -10.96 -12.60
C ALA A 469 4.48 -11.60 -11.97
N GLU A 470 3.43 -11.82 -12.77
CA GLU A 470 2.19 -12.48 -12.34
C GLU A 470 2.25 -14.00 -12.58
N SER A 471 2.93 -14.44 -13.63
CA SER A 471 3.04 -15.86 -14.01
C SER A 471 4.27 -16.57 -13.44
N VAL A 472 5.29 -15.82 -13.02
CA VAL A 472 6.58 -16.36 -12.54
C VAL A 472 6.84 -15.95 -11.08
N PRO A 473 7.27 -16.89 -10.20
CA PRO A 473 7.68 -16.56 -8.85
C PRO A 473 8.82 -15.51 -8.81
N ARG A 474 8.77 -14.57 -7.87
CA ARG A 474 9.71 -13.42 -7.81
C ARG A 474 11.19 -13.78 -7.66
N ALA A 475 11.49 -14.99 -7.18
CA ALA A 475 12.85 -15.47 -6.98
C ALA A 475 13.42 -16.17 -8.22
N TRP A 476 12.60 -16.44 -9.24
CA TRP A 476 13.01 -17.16 -10.44
C TRP A 476 13.71 -16.23 -11.45
N HIS A 477 14.57 -16.83 -12.26
CA HIS A 477 15.22 -16.23 -13.40
C HIS A 477 14.59 -16.78 -14.69
N ILE A 478 14.74 -16.03 -15.78
CA ILE A 478 14.26 -16.36 -17.12
C ILE A 478 15.46 -16.41 -18.05
N ALA A 479 15.64 -17.56 -18.70
CA ALA A 479 16.52 -17.70 -19.86
C ALA A 479 15.73 -17.38 -21.13
N GLU A 480 16.26 -16.47 -21.94
CA GLU A 480 15.80 -16.19 -23.29
C GLU A 480 16.57 -17.10 -24.24
N LEU A 481 15.85 -18.03 -24.85
CA LEU A 481 16.35 -19.05 -25.75
C LEU A 481 15.91 -18.70 -27.17
N GLU A 482 16.78 -18.94 -28.14
CA GLU A 482 16.44 -18.97 -29.55
C GLU A 482 16.18 -20.42 -29.97
N ASP A 483 15.03 -20.65 -30.58
CA ASP A 483 14.55 -21.93 -31.09
C ASP A 483 14.29 -21.77 -32.59
N GLY A 484 15.30 -22.08 -33.42
CA GLY A 484 15.18 -22.01 -34.88
C GLY A 484 14.70 -20.65 -35.41
N GLY A 485 15.18 -19.54 -34.83
CA GLY A 485 14.79 -18.17 -35.18
C GLY A 485 13.57 -17.62 -34.41
N ARG A 486 12.93 -18.42 -33.55
CA ARG A 486 11.86 -17.98 -32.65
C ARG A 486 12.40 -17.80 -31.23
N TRP A 487 11.96 -16.75 -30.54
CA TRP A 487 12.30 -16.54 -29.13
C TRP A 487 11.40 -17.35 -28.21
N VAL A 488 12.01 -18.05 -27.25
CA VAL A 488 11.32 -18.87 -26.24
C VAL A 488 11.90 -18.57 -24.86
N ARG A 489 11.03 -18.35 -23.87
CA ARG A 489 11.44 -18.04 -22.50
C ARG A 489 11.25 -19.23 -21.57
N LEU A 490 12.31 -19.58 -20.85
CA LEU A 490 12.32 -20.62 -19.82
C LEU A 490 12.54 -20.01 -18.43
N ALA A 491 11.60 -20.20 -17.51
CA ALA A 491 11.67 -19.69 -16.15
C ALA A 491 11.91 -20.81 -15.14
N ALA A 492 12.87 -20.63 -14.24
CA ALA A 492 13.13 -21.54 -13.12
C ALA A 492 13.84 -20.82 -11.97
N SER A 493 13.97 -21.45 -10.80
CA SER A 493 14.80 -20.90 -9.72
C SER A 493 16.25 -20.75 -10.20
N PRO A 494 17.09 -19.86 -9.63
CA PRO A 494 18.43 -19.63 -10.16
C PRO A 494 19.32 -20.88 -10.18
N LYS A 495 19.17 -21.77 -9.20
CA LYS A 495 19.89 -23.05 -9.13
C LYS A 495 19.36 -24.04 -10.16
N ASP A 496 18.04 -24.11 -10.26
CA ASP A 496 17.32 -25.01 -11.14
C ASP A 496 17.52 -24.64 -12.62
N LEU A 497 17.50 -23.36 -12.93
CA LEU A 497 17.77 -22.84 -14.28
C LEU A 497 19.20 -23.18 -14.70
N ALA A 498 20.17 -22.97 -13.80
CA ALA A 498 21.57 -23.33 -14.03
C ALA A 498 21.73 -24.84 -14.31
N LEU A 499 21.01 -25.67 -13.56
CA LEU A 499 20.98 -27.12 -13.75
C LEU A 499 20.36 -27.51 -15.10
N VAL A 500 19.18 -26.98 -15.42
CA VAL A 500 18.48 -27.27 -16.68
C VAL A 500 19.29 -26.84 -17.90
N LEU A 501 19.86 -25.63 -17.91
CA LEU A 501 20.65 -25.14 -19.03
C LEU A 501 21.88 -26.03 -19.28
N ARG A 502 22.53 -26.50 -18.21
CA ARG A 502 23.66 -27.40 -18.31
C ARG A 502 23.28 -28.75 -18.91
N GLU A 503 22.21 -29.38 -18.42
CA GLU A 503 21.75 -30.68 -18.93
C GLU A 503 21.24 -30.59 -20.38
N LEU A 504 20.78 -29.41 -20.81
CA LEU A 504 20.48 -29.14 -22.22
C LEU A 504 21.74 -28.84 -23.06
N GLY A 505 22.94 -28.82 -22.47
CA GLY A 505 24.19 -28.46 -23.17
C GLY A 505 24.28 -26.99 -23.57
N LEU A 506 23.46 -26.12 -22.96
CA LEU A 506 23.37 -24.71 -23.29
C LEU A 506 24.27 -23.88 -22.38
N SER A 507 25.18 -23.12 -22.98
CA SER A 507 25.99 -22.12 -22.29
C SER A 507 25.45 -20.72 -22.56
N ALA A 508 25.41 -19.88 -21.52
CA ALA A 508 25.09 -18.47 -21.72
C ALA A 508 26.25 -17.81 -22.50
N PRO A 509 25.97 -16.90 -23.46
CA PRO A 509 27.00 -16.10 -24.06
C PRO A 509 27.68 -15.26 -22.96
N VAL A 510 29.02 -15.25 -23.00
CA VAL A 510 29.88 -14.54 -22.04
C VAL A 510 29.65 -13.03 -22.10
#